data_AF-I6R2S4-F1
#
_entry.id   AF-I6R2S4-F1
#
_cell.length_a   1.000
_cell.length_b   1.000
_cell.length_c   1.000
_cell.angle_alpha   90.00
_cell.angle_beta   90.00
_cell.angle_gamma   90.00
#
_symmetry.space_group_name_H-M   'P 1'
#
loop_
_entity.id
_entity.type
_entity.pdbx_description
1 polymer ?
#
loop_
_entity_poly.entity_id
_entity_poly.type
_entity_poly.pdbx_seq_one_letter_code
_entity_poly.pdbx_strand_id
1 'polypeptide(L)'
;MGEISTMTVATTGLEVQGIAFPAVITPPGSSKAHFLGGAGVRGLKIDGKFIAFTAIAIYLENDAVKTLAEKWRGKGAEECSDSMDFFRDIYAGPFEKFTQVVMLLPLTGDQYTEKVSENCVAYWKAIGIHTDAEAAAIEKFKGVFKGQSFPPGSSILFTHSPTGSLTIAFSKDASIPEAGAAVIENKALTQAILESIIGEHGVSPAAKQSLALRLSEILNKVEDVESKVPTKNYTLHDFGGDAK
;
A
#
# COMPACT_ATOMS: atom_id res chain seq x y z
N MET A 1 -28.75 -16.16 2.34
CA MET A 1 -27.34 -15.84 2.06
C MET A 1 -27.30 -14.40 1.61
N GLY A 2 -26.91 -13.48 2.50
CA GLY A 2 -26.89 -12.05 2.18
C GLY A 2 -25.69 -11.74 1.30
N GLU A 3 -25.92 -10.98 0.23
CA GLU A 3 -24.86 -10.39 -0.58
C GLU A 3 -24.00 -9.49 0.30
N ILE A 4 -22.71 -9.79 0.38
CA ILE A 4 -21.73 -8.90 1.01
C ILE A 4 -21.61 -7.70 0.07
N SER A 5 -22.28 -6.60 0.42
CA SER A 5 -22.11 -5.33 -0.29
C SER A 5 -20.63 -4.95 -0.22
N THR A 6 -19.95 -5.04 -1.37
CA THR A 6 -18.56 -4.65 -1.52
C THR A 6 -18.52 -3.12 -1.44
N MET A 7 -17.97 -2.57 -0.36
CA MET A 7 -17.76 -1.11 -0.28
C MET A 7 -16.80 -0.71 -1.40
N THR A 8 -17.29 0.12 -2.32
CA THR A 8 -16.45 0.73 -3.36
C THR A 8 -15.90 2.03 -2.81
N VAL A 9 -14.59 2.08 -2.57
CA VAL A 9 -13.92 3.29 -2.10
C VAL A 9 -13.73 4.23 -3.30
N ALA A 10 -14.43 5.37 -3.29
CA ALA A 10 -14.24 6.40 -4.30
C ALA A 10 -12.95 7.16 -4.01
N THR A 11 -11.92 6.95 -4.84
CA THR A 11 -10.65 7.68 -4.77
C THR A 11 -10.27 8.24 -6.14
N THR A 12 -9.37 9.22 -6.18
CA THR A 12 -8.80 9.75 -7.42
C THR A 12 -7.43 9.16 -7.69
N GLY A 13 -7.01 9.13 -8.95
CA GLY A 13 -5.59 8.92 -9.27
C GLY A 13 -4.71 10.07 -8.75
N LEU A 14 -3.41 9.87 -8.76
CA LEU A 14 -2.40 10.88 -8.44
C LEU A 14 -1.30 10.89 -9.50
N GLU A 15 -0.72 12.05 -9.76
CA GLU A 15 0.49 12.17 -10.56
C GLU A 15 1.67 12.56 -9.66
N VAL A 16 2.80 11.86 -9.82
CA VAL A 16 4.03 12.11 -9.07
C VAL A 16 5.19 12.19 -10.07
N GLN A 17 5.75 13.38 -10.27
CA GLN A 17 6.86 13.60 -11.20
C GLN A 17 6.55 13.11 -12.63
N GLY A 18 5.33 13.37 -13.14
CA GLY A 18 4.89 12.92 -14.46
C GLY A 18 4.46 11.44 -14.53
N ILE A 19 4.54 10.70 -13.43
CA ILE A 19 4.04 9.31 -13.35
C ILE A 19 2.61 9.31 -12.85
N ALA A 20 1.68 8.83 -13.68
CA ALA A 20 0.27 8.68 -13.32
C ALA A 20 0.02 7.35 -12.59
N PHE A 21 -0.56 7.43 -11.39
CA PHE A 21 -1.04 6.30 -10.62
C PHE A 21 -2.58 6.30 -10.64
N PRO A 22 -3.24 5.28 -11.19
CA PRO A 22 -4.69 5.20 -11.26
C PRO A 22 -5.32 5.11 -9.87
N ALA A 23 -6.61 5.45 -9.76
CA ALA A 23 -7.35 5.39 -8.50
C ALA A 23 -7.51 3.96 -7.95
N VAL A 24 -7.62 2.98 -8.86
CA VAL A 24 -7.88 1.58 -8.53
C VAL A 24 -7.06 0.68 -9.45
N ILE A 25 -6.52 -0.40 -8.90
CA ILE A 25 -5.79 -1.45 -9.62
C ILE A 25 -6.16 -2.83 -9.09
N THR A 26 -5.72 -3.88 -9.78
CA THR A 26 -5.67 -5.25 -9.25
C THR A 26 -4.19 -5.66 -9.16
N PRO A 27 -3.66 -5.97 -7.97
CA PRO A 27 -2.25 -6.33 -7.81
C PRO A 27 -1.87 -7.64 -8.52
N PRO A 28 -0.59 -7.84 -8.87
CA PRO A 28 -0.12 -9.13 -9.36
C PRO A 28 -0.38 -10.24 -8.33
N GLY A 29 -0.99 -11.34 -8.79
CA GLY A 29 -1.34 -12.47 -7.94
C GLY A 29 -2.55 -12.27 -7.03
N SER A 30 -3.32 -11.19 -7.21
CA SER A 30 -4.55 -10.92 -6.46
C SER A 30 -5.76 -10.88 -7.38
N SER A 31 -6.93 -11.24 -6.84
CA SER A 31 -8.23 -11.05 -7.48
C SER A 31 -8.99 -9.84 -6.92
N LYS A 32 -8.41 -9.13 -5.96
CA LYS A 32 -9.05 -8.03 -5.23
C LYS A 32 -8.63 -6.68 -5.78
N ALA A 33 -9.61 -5.82 -6.03
CA ALA A 33 -9.36 -4.42 -6.35
C ALA A 33 -8.76 -3.69 -5.13
N HIS A 34 -7.77 -2.83 -5.39
CA HIS A 34 -7.13 -1.98 -4.39
C HIS A 34 -7.24 -0.53 -4.79
N PHE A 35 -7.56 0.34 -3.83
CA PHE A 35 -7.65 1.79 -4.05
C PHE A 35 -6.33 2.48 -3.73
N LEU A 36 -6.05 3.60 -4.39
CA LEU A 36 -4.86 4.41 -4.16
C LEU A 36 -4.96 5.15 -2.83
N GLY A 37 -4.28 4.62 -1.82
CA GLY A 37 -4.18 5.20 -0.48
C GLY A 37 -3.31 6.45 -0.48
N GLY A 38 -2.16 6.42 -1.15
CA GLY A 38 -1.27 7.58 -1.26
C GLY A 38 -0.11 7.34 -2.21
N ALA A 39 0.53 8.43 -2.65
CA ALA A 39 1.70 8.37 -3.51
C ALA A 39 2.70 9.49 -3.19
N GLY A 40 3.98 9.28 -3.51
CA GLY A 40 5.01 10.28 -3.28
C GLY A 40 6.38 9.87 -3.82
N VAL A 41 7.29 10.83 -3.85
CA VAL A 41 8.66 10.61 -4.30
C VAL A 41 9.54 10.03 -3.20
N ARG A 42 10.46 9.15 -3.58
CA ARG A 42 11.63 8.79 -2.77
C ARG A 42 12.88 9.33 -3.44
N GLY A 43 13.70 10.04 -2.65
CA GLY A 43 14.89 10.72 -3.14
C GLY A 43 15.95 10.89 -2.07
N LEU A 44 17.09 11.44 -2.45
CA LEU A 44 18.20 11.75 -1.55
C LEU A 44 18.63 13.21 -1.73
N LYS A 45 19.16 13.82 -0.66
CA LYS A 45 19.85 15.10 -0.77
C LYS A 45 21.30 14.84 -1.19
N ILE A 46 21.66 15.32 -2.38
CA ILE A 46 23.00 15.23 -2.94
C ILE A 46 23.44 16.67 -3.24
N ASP A 47 24.56 17.09 -2.65
CA ASP A 47 25.08 18.47 -2.76
C ASP A 47 24.03 19.55 -2.46
N GLY A 48 23.24 19.33 -1.40
CA GLY A 48 22.19 20.25 -0.96
C GLY A 48 20.92 20.25 -1.82
N LYS A 49 20.87 19.49 -2.92
CA LYS A 49 19.70 19.36 -3.80
C LYS A 49 18.98 18.04 -3.59
N PHE A 50 17.66 18.07 -3.54
CA PHE A 50 16.86 16.86 -3.48
C PHE A 50 16.74 16.25 -4.89
N ILE A 51 17.22 15.01 -5.04
CA ILE A 51 17.15 14.24 -6.29
C ILE A 51 16.18 13.09 -6.06
N ALA A 52 15.08 13.07 -6.82
CA ALA A 52 14.11 12.00 -6.79
C ALA A 52 14.61 10.81 -7.63
N PHE A 53 14.61 9.62 -7.03
CA PHE A 53 15.02 8.38 -7.70
C PHE A 53 13.82 7.56 -8.14
N THR A 54 12.76 7.55 -7.33
CA THR A 54 11.55 6.78 -7.61
C THR A 54 10.29 7.55 -7.24
N ALA A 55 9.20 7.25 -7.95
CA ALA A 55 7.84 7.59 -7.55
C ALA A 55 7.19 6.32 -6.98
N ILE A 56 6.54 6.43 -5.82
CA ILE A 56 5.98 5.30 -5.09
C ILE A 56 4.49 5.52 -4.90
N ALA A 57 3.68 4.51 -5.21
CA ALA A 57 2.27 4.46 -4.89
C ALA A 57 1.96 3.29 -3.95
N ILE A 58 1.06 3.53 -3.02
CA ILE A 58 0.61 2.59 -2.00
C ILE A 58 -0.90 2.43 -2.16
N TYR A 59 -1.31 1.20 -2.41
CA TYR A 59 -2.70 0.81 -2.58
C TYR A 59 -3.10 -0.15 -1.47
N LEU A 60 -4.34 -0.07 -1.03
CA LEU A 60 -4.91 -0.91 0.02
C LEU A 60 -6.16 -1.60 -0.52
N GLU A 61 -6.42 -2.83 -0.07
CA GLU A 61 -7.70 -3.49 -0.36
C GLU A 61 -8.86 -2.75 0.33
N ASN A 62 -10.08 -2.85 -0.20
CA ASN A 62 -11.23 -2.11 0.32
C ASN A 62 -11.54 -2.39 1.81
N ASP A 63 -11.31 -3.62 2.28
CA ASP A 63 -11.55 -4.02 3.68
C ASP A 63 -10.67 -3.23 4.67
N ALA A 64 -9.55 -2.66 4.20
CA ALA A 64 -8.69 -1.79 5.00
C ALA A 64 -9.46 -0.60 5.59
N VAL A 65 -10.45 -0.06 4.86
CA VAL A 65 -11.25 1.08 5.33
C VAL A 65 -12.01 0.71 6.60
N LYS A 66 -12.69 -0.44 6.59
CA LYS A 66 -13.45 -0.90 7.76
C LYS A 66 -12.52 -1.16 8.94
N THR A 67 -11.42 -1.86 8.71
CA THR A 67 -10.45 -2.19 9.77
C THR A 67 -9.82 -0.94 10.38
N LEU A 68 -9.36 0.00 9.55
CA LEU A 68 -8.72 1.23 10.05
C LEU A 68 -9.73 2.16 10.74
N ALA A 69 -10.99 2.17 10.31
CA ALA A 69 -12.04 3.00 10.89
C ALA A 69 -12.32 2.68 12.37
N GLU A 70 -12.02 1.48 12.85
CA GLU A 70 -12.21 1.10 14.25
C GLU A 70 -11.40 1.99 15.22
N LYS A 71 -10.24 2.49 14.77
CA LYS A 71 -9.33 3.32 15.58
C LYS A 71 -9.13 4.73 15.03
N TRP A 72 -9.18 4.89 13.71
CA TRP A 72 -8.73 6.10 13.03
C TRP A 72 -9.88 6.95 12.45
N ARG A 73 -11.13 6.53 12.58
CA ARG A 73 -12.28 7.36 12.21
C ARG A 73 -12.36 8.60 13.10
N GLY A 74 -12.72 9.73 12.51
CA GLY A 74 -12.80 11.05 13.15
C GLY A 74 -11.45 11.75 13.30
N LYS A 75 -10.35 11.09 12.93
CA LYS A 75 -8.99 11.65 13.02
C LYS A 75 -8.68 12.51 11.80
N GLY A 76 -7.99 13.62 12.04
CA GLY A 76 -7.56 14.53 10.99
C GLY A 76 -6.26 14.06 10.31
N ALA A 77 -5.95 14.63 9.14
CA ALA A 77 -4.75 14.31 8.38
C ALA A 77 -3.43 14.50 9.18
N GLU A 78 -3.33 15.59 9.94
CA GLU A 78 -2.16 15.91 10.78
C GLU A 78 -1.98 14.86 11.89
N GLU A 79 -3.07 14.54 12.61
CA GLU A 79 -3.06 13.53 13.67
C GLU A 79 -2.67 12.14 13.14
N CYS A 80 -3.18 11.75 11.95
CA CYS A 80 -2.76 10.52 11.28
C CYS A 80 -1.29 10.57 10.84
N SER A 81 -0.82 11.71 10.31
CA SER A 81 0.55 11.88 9.80
C SER A 81 1.61 11.81 10.90
N ASP A 82 1.27 12.28 12.11
CA ASP A 82 2.19 12.29 13.26
C ASP A 82 2.15 10.99 14.08
N SER A 83 1.22 10.08 13.76
CA SER A 83 1.02 8.84 14.51
C SER A 83 1.74 7.65 13.88
N MET A 84 2.75 7.10 14.57
CA MET A 84 3.41 5.86 14.11
C MET A 84 2.51 4.63 14.24
N ASP A 85 1.59 4.66 15.21
CA ASP A 85 0.54 3.65 15.36
C ASP A 85 -0.34 3.59 14.11
N PHE A 86 -0.67 4.72 13.49
CA PHE A 86 -1.47 4.77 12.27
C PHE A 86 -0.78 4.03 11.12
N PHE A 87 0.50 4.33 10.88
CA PHE A 87 1.25 3.63 9.84
C PHE A 87 1.46 2.15 10.17
N ARG A 88 1.66 1.81 11.44
CA ARG A 88 1.75 0.42 11.90
C ARG A 88 0.49 -0.37 11.63
N ASP A 89 -0.67 0.20 11.93
CA ASP A 89 -1.96 -0.44 11.65
C ASP A 89 -2.18 -0.61 10.14
N ILE A 90 -1.55 0.22 9.31
CA ILE A 90 -1.51 0.03 7.85
C ILE A 90 -0.57 -1.12 7.47
N TYR A 91 0.75 -1.02 7.71
CA TYR A 91 1.67 -2.02 7.18
C TYR A 91 1.50 -3.41 7.82
N ALA A 92 1.09 -3.47 9.09
CA ALA A 92 0.81 -4.71 9.81
C ALA A 92 -0.66 -5.15 9.77
N GLY A 93 -1.55 -4.37 9.17
CA GLY A 93 -2.99 -4.62 9.16
C GLY A 93 -3.40 -5.94 8.49
N PRO A 94 -4.54 -6.55 8.86
CA PRO A 94 -5.01 -7.84 8.35
C PRO A 94 -5.69 -7.74 6.98
N PHE A 95 -5.16 -6.90 6.09
CA PHE A 95 -5.66 -6.69 4.73
C PHE A 95 -4.49 -6.67 3.74
N GLU A 96 -4.77 -6.95 2.47
CA GLU A 96 -3.78 -6.88 1.40
C GLU A 96 -3.38 -5.43 1.10
N LYS A 97 -2.11 -5.26 0.73
CA LYS A 97 -1.56 -3.99 0.26
C LYS A 97 -0.81 -4.24 -1.03
N PHE A 98 -0.66 -3.17 -1.80
CA PHE A 98 0.14 -3.19 -3.00
C PHE A 98 1.01 -1.94 -3.10
N THR A 99 2.29 -2.14 -3.35
CA THR A 99 3.25 -1.05 -3.56
C THR A 99 3.76 -1.09 -4.99
N GLN A 100 3.66 0.03 -5.68
CA GLN A 100 4.25 0.23 -7.00
C GLN A 100 5.37 1.25 -6.91
N VAL A 101 6.60 0.83 -7.22
CA VAL A 101 7.80 1.68 -7.24
C VAL A 101 8.20 1.89 -8.69
N VAL A 102 8.03 3.10 -9.21
CA VAL A 102 8.39 3.47 -10.59
C VAL A 102 9.70 4.24 -10.59
N MET A 103 10.62 3.85 -11.47
CA MET A 103 11.95 4.44 -11.56
C MET A 103 11.88 5.77 -12.31
N LEU A 104 12.36 6.84 -11.66
CA LEU A 104 12.60 8.15 -12.30
C LEU A 104 14.04 8.23 -12.80
N LEU A 105 14.97 7.62 -12.05
CA LEU A 105 16.37 7.43 -12.43
C LEU A 105 16.69 5.93 -12.47
N PRO A 106 17.67 5.51 -13.29
CA PRO A 106 18.01 4.11 -13.42
C PRO A 106 18.58 3.52 -12.13
N LEU A 107 18.19 2.29 -11.82
CA LEU A 107 18.73 1.49 -10.71
C LEU A 107 18.96 0.04 -11.17
N THR A 108 19.99 -0.62 -10.64
CA THR A 108 20.12 -2.08 -10.74
C THR A 108 19.33 -2.77 -9.61
N GLY A 109 19.00 -4.04 -9.80
CA GLY A 109 18.40 -4.85 -8.74
C GLY A 109 19.28 -4.94 -7.49
N ASP A 110 20.60 -5.01 -7.66
CA ASP A 110 21.54 -5.03 -6.54
C ASP A 110 21.50 -3.69 -5.76
N GLN A 111 21.55 -2.55 -6.45
CA GLN A 111 21.45 -1.22 -5.81
C GLN A 111 20.12 -1.04 -5.07
N TYR A 112 19.02 -1.53 -5.66
CA TYR A 112 17.71 -1.45 -5.02
C TYR A 112 17.64 -2.31 -3.76
N THR A 113 18.07 -3.58 -3.86
CA THR A 113 17.93 -4.54 -2.77
C THR A 113 18.94 -4.34 -1.64
N GLU A 114 20.13 -3.82 -1.92
CA GLU A 114 21.12 -3.48 -0.89
C GLU A 114 20.51 -2.51 0.13
N LYS A 115 19.93 -1.39 -0.36
CA LYS A 115 19.37 -0.39 0.53
C LYS A 115 18.15 -0.90 1.33
N VAL A 116 17.30 -1.68 0.68
CA VAL A 116 16.11 -2.25 1.33
C VAL A 116 16.51 -3.30 2.37
N SER A 117 17.46 -4.18 2.04
CA SER A 117 17.91 -5.26 2.92
C SER A 117 18.66 -4.74 4.14
N GLU A 118 19.51 -3.71 3.98
CA GLU A 118 20.17 -3.02 5.10
C GLU A 118 19.17 -2.52 6.14
N ASN A 119 18.11 -1.84 5.68
CA ASN A 119 17.09 -1.28 6.55
C ASN A 119 16.32 -2.40 7.29
N CYS A 120 15.92 -3.47 6.59
CA CYS A 120 15.21 -4.60 7.19
C CYS A 120 16.07 -5.30 8.26
N VAL A 121 17.32 -5.63 7.93
CA VAL A 121 18.22 -6.37 8.85
C VAL A 121 18.58 -5.53 10.07
N ALA A 122 18.84 -4.23 9.90
CA ALA A 122 19.14 -3.34 11.02
C ALA A 122 17.96 -3.27 12.00
N TYR A 123 16.74 -3.10 11.48
CA TYR A 123 15.53 -3.05 12.29
C TYR A 123 15.27 -4.36 13.03
N TRP A 124 15.32 -5.50 12.33
CA TRP A 124 15.06 -6.80 12.95
C TRP A 124 16.07 -7.18 14.02
N LYS A 125 17.33 -6.79 13.86
CA LYS A 125 18.34 -6.94 14.91
C LYS A 125 18.01 -6.07 16.12
N ALA A 126 17.55 -4.84 15.91
CA ALA A 126 17.18 -3.92 16.99
C ALA A 126 15.99 -4.44 17.83
N ILE A 127 15.02 -5.09 17.20
CA ILE A 127 13.82 -5.63 17.88
C ILE A 127 13.92 -7.12 18.22
N GLY A 128 15.07 -7.77 17.97
CA GLY A 128 15.35 -9.14 18.37
C GLY A 128 14.63 -10.23 17.57
N ILE A 129 14.22 -9.97 16.33
CA ILE A 129 13.48 -10.95 15.48
C ILE A 129 14.30 -11.48 14.29
N HIS A 130 15.58 -11.14 14.17
CA HIS A 130 16.43 -11.60 13.07
C HIS A 130 16.89 -13.06 13.29
N THR A 131 16.10 -14.03 12.80
CA THR A 131 16.45 -15.45 12.82
C THR A 131 16.97 -15.94 11.47
N ASP A 132 17.31 -17.23 11.38
CA ASP A 132 17.72 -17.87 10.11
C ASP A 132 16.63 -17.78 9.03
N ALA A 133 15.34 -17.75 9.44
CA ALA A 133 14.23 -17.61 8.51
C ALA A 133 14.23 -16.22 7.84
N GLU A 134 14.46 -15.15 8.60
CA GLU A 134 14.56 -13.78 8.09
C GLU A 134 15.79 -13.62 7.21
N ALA A 135 16.93 -14.20 7.60
CA ALA A 135 18.15 -14.19 6.80
C ALA A 135 17.95 -14.89 5.45
N ALA A 136 17.32 -16.08 5.44
CA ALA A 136 17.00 -16.80 4.21
C ALA A 136 16.00 -16.05 3.33
N ALA A 137 15.02 -15.35 3.93
CA ALA A 137 14.07 -14.51 3.20
C ALA A 137 14.76 -13.34 2.50
N ILE A 138 15.75 -12.71 3.14
CA ILE A 138 16.56 -11.63 2.54
C ILE A 138 17.42 -12.15 1.39
N GLU A 139 18.06 -13.31 1.54
CA GLU A 139 18.85 -13.88 0.45
C GLU A 139 17.98 -14.29 -0.74
N LYS A 140 16.77 -14.82 -0.49
CA LYS A 140 15.78 -15.06 -1.56
C LYS A 140 15.34 -13.76 -2.21
N PHE A 141 15.09 -12.71 -1.43
CA PHE A 141 14.73 -11.39 -1.93
C PHE A 141 15.81 -10.86 -2.86
N LYS A 142 17.08 -10.81 -2.44
CA LYS A 142 18.21 -10.42 -3.31
C LYS A 142 18.30 -11.30 -4.56
N GLY A 143 18.12 -12.60 -4.41
CA GLY A 143 18.14 -13.56 -5.52
C GLY A 143 17.11 -13.25 -6.61
N VAL A 144 15.92 -12.78 -6.25
CA VAL A 144 14.86 -12.38 -7.21
C VAL A 144 15.26 -11.15 -8.04
N PHE A 145 16.05 -10.24 -7.46
CA PHE A 145 16.50 -9.01 -8.12
C PHE A 145 17.84 -9.16 -8.84
N LYS A 146 18.55 -10.26 -8.63
CA LYS A 146 19.86 -10.50 -9.24
C LYS A 146 19.77 -10.45 -10.77
N GLY A 147 20.60 -9.61 -11.38
CA GLY A 147 20.63 -9.41 -12.84
C GLY A 147 19.48 -8.56 -13.39
N GLN A 148 18.58 -8.04 -12.56
CA GLN A 148 17.57 -7.08 -12.99
C GLN A 148 18.18 -5.68 -13.17
N SER A 149 17.65 -4.95 -14.15
CA SER A 149 17.96 -3.54 -14.38
C SER A 149 16.67 -2.77 -14.61
N PHE A 150 16.55 -1.63 -13.95
CA PHE A 150 15.35 -0.81 -13.94
C PHE A 150 15.66 0.54 -14.57
N PRO A 151 15.49 0.70 -15.89
CA PRO A 151 15.57 2.01 -16.53
C PRO A 151 14.41 2.92 -16.08
N PRO A 152 14.48 4.24 -16.31
CA PRO A 152 13.36 5.14 -16.07
C PRO A 152 12.06 4.65 -16.72
N GLY A 153 10.94 4.72 -16.00
CA GLY A 153 9.63 4.24 -16.43
C GLY A 153 9.33 2.77 -16.11
N SER A 154 10.35 1.96 -15.83
CA SER A 154 10.14 0.60 -15.30
C SER A 154 9.59 0.63 -13.87
N SER A 155 9.03 -0.49 -13.40
CA SER A 155 8.51 -0.60 -12.04
C SER A 155 8.83 -1.92 -11.35
N ILE A 156 8.93 -1.83 -10.02
CA ILE A 156 8.96 -2.94 -9.08
C ILE A 156 7.63 -2.94 -8.35
N LEU A 157 7.04 -4.12 -8.21
CA LEU A 157 5.67 -4.32 -7.78
C LEU A 157 5.68 -5.29 -6.60
N PHE A 158 5.06 -4.90 -5.49
CA PHE A 158 4.97 -5.72 -4.28
C PHE A 158 3.52 -5.90 -3.87
N THR A 159 3.02 -7.14 -3.87
CA THR A 159 1.75 -7.49 -3.23
C THR A 159 2.03 -8.07 -1.86
N HIS A 160 1.50 -7.41 -0.83
CA HIS A 160 1.72 -7.74 0.58
C HIS A 160 0.52 -8.51 1.11
N SER A 161 0.62 -9.84 1.18
CA SER A 161 -0.48 -10.67 1.68
C SER A 161 -0.61 -10.53 3.20
N PRO A 162 -1.85 -10.42 3.74
CA PRO A 162 -2.07 -10.44 5.18
C PRO A 162 -1.71 -11.79 5.82
N THR A 163 -1.56 -12.86 5.03
CA THR A 163 -1.12 -14.18 5.51
C THR A 163 0.40 -14.30 5.65
N GLY A 164 1.16 -13.24 5.34
CA GLY A 164 2.60 -13.19 5.58
C GLY A 164 3.48 -13.51 4.37
N SER A 165 2.95 -13.42 3.15
CA SER A 165 3.73 -13.58 1.92
C SER A 165 3.96 -12.24 1.22
N LEU A 166 5.04 -12.17 0.44
CA LEU A 166 5.39 -11.07 -0.44
C LEU A 166 5.47 -11.58 -1.88
N THR A 167 4.54 -11.14 -2.73
CA THR A 167 4.61 -11.37 -4.17
C THR A 167 5.38 -10.22 -4.82
N ILE A 168 6.38 -10.55 -5.64
CA ILE A 168 7.23 -9.59 -6.33
C ILE A 168 6.97 -9.72 -7.82
N ALA A 169 6.76 -8.61 -8.51
CA ALA A 169 6.72 -8.56 -9.96
C ALA A 169 7.54 -7.37 -10.49
N PHE A 170 7.83 -7.41 -11.78
CA PHE A 170 8.56 -6.36 -12.49
C PHE A 170 7.79 -5.96 -13.75
N SER A 171 7.85 -4.68 -14.10
CA SER A 171 7.32 -4.18 -15.37
C SER A 171 8.30 -3.22 -16.03
N LYS A 172 8.29 -3.20 -17.37
CA LYS A 172 9.18 -2.35 -18.17
C LYS A 172 8.61 -0.94 -18.39
N ASP A 173 7.31 -0.76 -18.18
CA ASP A 173 6.54 0.44 -18.58
C ASP A 173 5.51 0.87 -17.53
N ALA A 174 5.70 0.44 -16.28
CA ALA A 174 4.78 0.68 -15.17
C ALA A 174 3.38 0.03 -15.31
N SER A 175 3.15 -0.82 -16.31
CA SER A 175 1.97 -1.69 -16.34
C SER A 175 1.96 -2.68 -15.18
N ILE A 176 0.77 -3.17 -14.82
CA ILE A 176 0.59 -4.18 -13.77
C ILE A 176 0.44 -5.55 -14.45
N PRO A 177 1.42 -6.46 -14.32
CA PRO A 177 1.29 -7.83 -14.83
C PRO A 177 0.30 -8.62 -13.98
N GLU A 178 -0.39 -9.59 -14.60
CA GLU A 178 -1.35 -10.45 -13.91
C GLU A 178 -0.67 -11.35 -12.86
N ALA A 179 0.50 -11.91 -13.21
CA ALA A 179 1.24 -12.84 -12.37
C ALA A 179 2.48 -12.21 -11.71
N GLY A 180 2.80 -12.68 -10.50
CA GLY A 180 4.07 -12.42 -9.83
C GLY A 180 5.25 -13.13 -10.50
N ALA A 181 6.44 -12.54 -10.42
CA ALA A 181 7.70 -13.19 -10.77
C ALA A 181 8.20 -14.14 -9.68
N ALA A 182 7.93 -13.82 -8.41
CA ALA A 182 8.29 -14.65 -7.26
C ALA A 182 7.37 -14.41 -6.07
N VAL A 183 7.29 -15.40 -5.18
CA VAL A 183 6.62 -15.29 -3.87
C VAL A 183 7.59 -15.68 -2.76
N ILE A 184 7.67 -14.86 -1.71
CA ILE A 184 8.48 -15.10 -0.52
C ILE A 184 7.56 -15.21 0.70
N GLU A 185 7.51 -16.39 1.30
CA GLU A 185 6.75 -16.69 2.51
C GLU A 185 7.54 -16.26 3.76
N ASN A 186 7.44 -14.99 4.13
CA ASN A 186 8.00 -14.48 5.38
C ASN A 186 7.28 -13.19 5.81
N LYS A 187 6.57 -13.27 6.95
CA LYS A 187 5.73 -12.18 7.46
C LYS A 187 6.57 -10.94 7.82
N ALA A 188 7.75 -11.14 8.41
CA ALA A 188 8.62 -10.04 8.77
C ALA A 188 9.08 -9.27 7.52
N LEU A 189 9.46 -9.98 6.46
CA LEU A 189 9.88 -9.38 5.19
C LEU A 189 8.75 -8.57 4.54
N THR A 190 7.57 -9.14 4.37
CA THR A 190 6.47 -8.44 3.69
C THR A 190 6.07 -7.15 4.41
N GLN A 191 6.10 -7.15 5.74
CA GLN A 191 5.86 -5.96 6.55
C GLN A 191 7.02 -4.96 6.45
N ALA A 192 8.26 -5.43 6.56
CA ALA A 192 9.45 -4.58 6.52
C ALA A 192 9.62 -3.83 5.18
N ILE A 193 9.21 -4.41 4.05
CA ILE A 193 9.23 -3.72 2.76
C ILE A 193 8.35 -2.46 2.80
N LEU A 194 7.09 -2.57 3.26
CA LEU A 194 6.21 -1.41 3.33
C LEU A 194 6.61 -0.45 4.47
N GLU A 195 7.03 -0.98 5.62
CA GLU A 195 7.58 -0.19 6.72
C GLU A 195 8.82 0.60 6.30
N SER A 196 9.67 0.08 5.41
CA SER A 196 10.82 0.82 4.87
C SER A 196 10.41 2.08 4.08
N ILE A 197 9.15 2.17 3.65
CA ILE A 197 8.60 3.30 2.89
C ILE A 197 7.85 4.26 3.83
N ILE A 198 6.95 3.73 4.67
CA ILE A 198 6.02 4.53 5.48
C ILE A 198 6.20 4.43 7.00
N GLY A 199 7.10 3.59 7.49
CA GLY A 199 7.41 3.46 8.91
C GLY A 199 8.12 4.69 9.48
N GLU A 200 8.54 4.61 10.74
CA GLU A 200 9.22 5.70 11.45
C GLU A 200 10.45 6.22 10.69
N HIS A 201 11.28 5.31 10.18
CA HIS A 201 12.45 5.61 9.36
C HIS A 201 12.19 5.43 7.85
N GLY A 202 10.93 5.58 7.45
CA GLY A 202 10.48 5.39 6.07
C GLY A 202 11.17 6.34 5.08
N VAL A 203 11.52 5.84 3.90
CA VAL A 203 12.28 6.59 2.89
C VAL A 203 11.45 7.58 2.06
N SER A 204 10.12 7.61 2.23
CA SER A 204 9.23 8.48 1.45
C SER A 204 8.28 9.29 2.36
N PRO A 205 8.75 10.41 2.95
CA PRO A 205 7.89 11.31 3.72
C PRO A 205 6.69 11.82 2.91
N ALA A 206 6.87 12.06 1.60
CA ALA A 206 5.80 12.49 0.71
C ALA A 206 4.69 11.42 0.58
N ALA A 207 5.06 10.14 0.45
CA ALA A 207 4.06 9.07 0.41
C ALA A 207 3.33 8.91 1.76
N LYS A 208 4.04 9.06 2.89
CA LYS A 208 3.42 9.04 4.24
C LYS A 208 2.36 10.13 4.39
N GLN A 209 2.71 11.37 4.05
CA GLN A 209 1.80 12.52 4.13
C GLN A 209 0.59 12.35 3.20
N SER A 210 0.83 11.92 1.96
CA SER A 210 -0.26 11.64 1.01
C SER A 210 -1.20 10.56 1.53
N LEU A 211 -0.66 9.48 2.11
CA LEU A 211 -1.42 8.37 2.65
C LEU A 211 -2.26 8.79 3.87
N ALA A 212 -1.68 9.52 4.82
CA ALA A 212 -2.38 10.02 5.99
C ALA A 212 -3.51 10.98 5.62
N LEU A 213 -3.25 11.93 4.72
CA LEU A 213 -4.27 12.87 4.24
C LEU A 213 -5.46 12.12 3.64
N ARG A 214 -5.21 11.28 2.64
CA ARG A 214 -6.29 10.62 1.89
C ARG A 214 -7.06 9.61 2.72
N LEU A 215 -6.38 8.84 3.57
CA LEU A 215 -7.07 7.90 4.46
C LEU A 215 -7.89 8.63 5.50
N SER A 216 -7.41 9.72 6.09
CA SER A 216 -8.24 10.52 7.02
C SER A 216 -9.54 10.99 6.35
N GLU A 217 -9.48 11.45 5.09
CA GLU A 217 -10.67 11.82 4.33
C GLU A 217 -11.58 10.63 4.03
N ILE A 218 -11.03 9.49 3.59
CA ILE A 218 -11.80 8.29 3.26
C ILE A 218 -12.54 7.79 4.50
N LEU A 219 -11.85 7.67 5.63
CA LEU A 219 -12.41 7.16 6.88
C LEU A 219 -13.53 8.07 7.42
N ASN A 220 -13.41 9.38 7.22
CA ASN A 220 -14.42 10.35 7.65
C ASN A 220 -15.59 10.47 6.65
N LYS A 221 -15.37 10.25 5.35
CA LYS A 221 -16.46 10.23 4.34
C LYS A 221 -17.38 9.01 4.48
N VAL A 222 -16.93 7.90 5.10
CA VAL A 222 -17.82 6.76 5.39
C VAL A 222 -18.94 7.15 6.35
N GLU A 223 -18.71 8.11 7.26
CA GLU A 223 -19.72 8.64 8.17
C GLU A 223 -20.90 9.27 7.41
N ASP A 224 -20.62 9.93 6.29
CA ASP A 224 -21.62 10.61 5.45
C ASP A 224 -22.55 9.62 4.71
N VAL A 225 -22.12 8.39 4.45
CA VAL A 225 -22.94 7.40 3.74
C VAL A 225 -23.80 6.61 4.73
N GLU A 226 -23.21 6.16 5.85
CA GLU A 226 -23.93 5.40 6.88
C GLU A 226 -24.97 6.28 7.62
N SER A 227 -24.68 7.56 7.83
CA SER A 227 -25.65 8.50 8.43
C SER A 227 -26.77 8.96 7.47
N LYS A 228 -26.60 8.78 6.16
CA LYS A 228 -27.57 9.19 5.13
C LYS A 228 -28.48 8.08 4.63
N VAL A 229 -28.28 6.81 5.02
CA VAL A 229 -29.27 5.76 4.75
C VAL A 229 -30.45 5.99 5.70
N PRO A 230 -31.60 6.51 5.23
CA PRO A 230 -32.77 6.59 6.09
C PRO A 230 -33.24 5.16 6.28
N THR A 231 -33.33 4.68 7.51
CA THR A 231 -34.15 3.52 7.87
C THR A 231 -35.62 3.86 7.61
N LYS A 232 -36.01 3.94 6.33
CA LYS A 232 -37.41 3.86 5.95
C LYS A 232 -37.82 2.41 6.14
N ASN A 233 -38.51 2.16 7.25
CA ASN A 233 -39.35 0.97 7.37
C ASN A 233 -40.43 1.08 6.30
N TYR A 234 -40.18 0.51 5.13
CA TYR A 234 -41.24 0.33 4.14
C TYR A 234 -42.22 -0.67 4.71
N THR A 235 -43.42 -0.18 5.01
CA THR A 235 -44.53 -1.05 5.44
C THR A 235 -45.30 -1.48 4.19
N LEU A 236 -46.03 -2.60 4.29
CA LEU A 236 -46.87 -3.12 3.19
C LEU A 236 -47.89 -2.10 2.64
N HIS A 237 -48.15 -1.02 3.36
CA HIS A 237 -48.99 0.10 2.89
C HIS A 237 -48.31 1.02 1.85
N ASP A 238 -46.98 0.98 1.70
CA ASP A 238 -46.24 1.84 0.77
C ASP A 238 -46.30 1.33 -0.69
N PHE A 239 -46.73 0.09 -0.89
CA PHE A 239 -46.99 -0.50 -2.21
C PHE A 239 -48.50 -0.56 -2.42
N GLY A 240 -49.09 0.58 -2.75
CA GLY A 240 -50.52 0.73 -3.01
C GLY A 240 -51.09 -0.43 -3.81
N GLY A 241 -51.81 -1.30 -3.10
CA GLY A 241 -52.54 -2.43 -3.63
C GLY A 241 -53.90 -2.46 -2.97
N ASP A 242 -54.75 -1.48 -3.31
CA ASP A 242 -56.19 -1.64 -3.14
C ASP A 242 -56.64 -2.72 -4.13
N ALA A 243 -56.84 -3.94 -3.63
CA ALA A 243 -57.61 -4.94 -4.33
C ALA A 243 -58.81 -5.30 -3.44
N LYS A 244 -59.98 -4.98 -3.99
CA LYS A 244 -61.32 -5.33 -3.51
C LYS A 244 -61.47 -6.79 -3.08
#